data_AF-A0A9Q4GCI8-F1
#
_entry.id   AF-A0A9Q4GCI8-F1
#
_cell.length_a   1.000
_cell.length_b   1.000
_cell.length_c   1.000
_cell.angle_alpha   90.00
_cell.angle_beta   90.00
_cell.angle_gamma   90.00
#
_symmetry.space_group_name_H-M   'P 1'
#
loop_
_entity.id
_entity.type
_entity.pdbx_description
1 polymer ?
#
loop_
_entity_poly.entity_id
_entity_poly.type
_entity_poly.pdbx_seq_one_letter_code
_entity_poly.pdbx_strand_id
1 'polypeptide(L)'
;MKSKYFIIFTFILLASSAVLASQDIKVISSGTRSLTLEFTPQYTDTSSVIINNQTFKRISFSGGEVLNLQDYGMPAISVRSFSVGVPGEVGNTIQVIGSDYIELQGRVAPIRKTVYKNGMLSYSDIISSKYNDYRMNDLVSFGRYGLARNIPVQTVNVYPVQFDAEKNSIRIYKKIVIRINFASVKPNQGTAAKDDDLLKESLINYQAAKNFSIVQPRRLGKAAVSSVLSQGRWFRFEAPAEGMYKITASFLKDQGLDPNSIDPRTIKIYNNGGKVLPEALNLEVPNDPVENSVFLYKAQDDGKFNSEDYILFYGRGNQFFDYDTSSHKVVRYYHPYSNSNYYWLTFSQGESKKMQQVQSLTQNPDFVQTTTKAFASWEEDKYKLMNSGRYYVGDDFSETNNSRTYLTNLNGIVSGSTIAYKFNFVNRSEYSAVISLYENSTSVLSAYISGVGVGLLDDPQANYAISQVYNANYRSTLPDDRSMLKFTYKPNPGSQSTGYLNYFEISYDKQLKAFSDALMFYSTDTTGVDEFRLSGFGSSDIQVFDITDNANLKQVSGASISGGDCSFRAQSQKGRLSKYMAVTPAAYLTPGKLSEMSNSNVHATPEAKFIIITNKAFLDEANRLKTFKETGAKFKISTSV
;
A
#
# COMPACT_ATOMS: atom_id res chain seq x y z
N MET A 1 29.39 -18.62 4.26
CA MET A 1 29.80 -17.68 3.19
C MET A 1 28.58 -17.29 2.39
N LYS A 2 28.24 -16.00 2.41
CA LYS A 2 27.05 -15.40 1.81
C LYS A 2 27.27 -15.24 0.30
N SER A 3 26.42 -15.84 -0.52
CA SER A 3 26.37 -15.54 -1.95
C SER A 3 25.19 -14.61 -2.21
N LYS A 4 25.51 -13.36 -2.51
CA LYS A 4 24.59 -12.33 -2.97
C LYS A 4 24.50 -12.46 -4.49
N TYR A 5 23.34 -12.82 -5.03
CA TYR A 5 23.03 -12.55 -6.44
C TYR A 5 21.69 -11.84 -6.52
N PHE A 6 21.80 -10.53 -6.71
CA PHE A 6 20.71 -9.62 -6.99
C PHE A 6 20.26 -9.88 -8.44
N ILE A 7 19.02 -10.30 -8.61
CA ILE A 7 18.39 -10.46 -9.93
C ILE A 7 18.13 -9.05 -10.48
N ILE A 8 19.01 -8.57 -11.35
CA ILE A 8 18.76 -7.44 -12.24
C ILE A 8 18.63 -8.05 -13.64
N PHE A 9 17.44 -8.56 -13.97
CA PHE A 9 17.22 -9.18 -15.28
C PHE A 9 16.20 -8.47 -16.18
N THR A 10 15.68 -7.30 -15.78
CA THR A 10 14.58 -6.67 -16.52
C THR A 10 14.91 -5.30 -17.13
N PHE A 11 16.11 -4.74 -16.89
CA PHE A 11 16.46 -3.39 -17.37
C PHE A 11 17.63 -3.32 -18.37
N ILE A 12 18.42 -4.39 -18.52
CA ILE A 12 19.59 -4.39 -19.43
C ILE A 12 19.20 -4.68 -20.89
N LEU A 13 18.06 -5.35 -21.14
CA LEU A 13 17.59 -5.65 -22.50
C LEU A 13 17.08 -4.43 -23.29
N LEU A 14 16.74 -3.32 -22.63
CA LEU A 14 16.29 -2.09 -23.29
C LEU A 14 17.46 -1.18 -23.74
N ALA A 15 18.65 -1.30 -23.13
CA ALA A 15 19.76 -0.40 -23.45
C ALA A 15 20.66 -0.93 -24.58
N SER A 16 20.80 -2.25 -24.72
CA SER A 16 21.61 -2.86 -25.80
C SER A 16 20.90 -2.91 -27.15
N SER A 17 19.58 -2.71 -27.19
CA SER A 17 18.78 -2.68 -28.42
C SER A 17 18.72 -1.28 -29.07
N ALA A 18 18.97 -0.21 -28.31
CA ALA A 18 18.94 1.17 -28.82
C ALA A 18 20.17 1.54 -29.67
N VAL A 19 21.35 0.97 -29.38
CA VAL A 19 22.61 1.33 -30.07
C VAL A 19 22.77 0.64 -31.44
N LEU A 20 21.94 -0.35 -31.77
CA LEU A 20 21.99 -1.08 -33.05
C LEU A 20 20.81 -0.80 -33.99
N ALA A 21 19.85 0.04 -33.59
CA ALA A 21 18.63 0.29 -34.36
C ALA A 21 18.85 0.99 -35.72
N SER A 22 20.08 1.36 -36.09
CA SER A 22 20.37 2.15 -37.29
C SER A 22 20.87 1.37 -38.51
N GLN A 23 21.00 0.04 -38.47
CA GLN A 23 21.56 -0.71 -39.61
C GLN A 23 20.60 -1.73 -40.27
N ASP A 24 19.68 -2.35 -39.52
CA ASP A 24 18.79 -3.40 -40.02
C ASP A 24 17.38 -2.89 -40.38
N ILE A 25 16.94 -1.77 -39.80
CA ILE A 25 15.62 -1.19 -40.04
C ILE A 25 15.75 0.20 -40.69
N LYS A 26 15.16 0.36 -41.87
CA LYS A 26 15.03 1.63 -42.57
C LYS A 26 13.57 2.10 -42.55
N VAL A 27 13.32 3.24 -41.91
CA VAL A 27 12.00 3.90 -41.96
C VAL A 27 11.79 4.50 -43.35
N ILE A 28 10.79 4.02 -44.07
CA ILE A 28 10.42 4.53 -45.40
C ILE A 28 9.49 5.73 -45.25
N SER A 29 8.47 5.62 -44.38
CA SER A 29 7.56 6.72 -44.06
C SER A 29 7.03 6.59 -42.64
N SER A 30 6.89 7.73 -41.96
CA SER A 30 6.41 7.77 -40.57
C SER A 30 5.46 8.95 -40.41
N GLY A 31 4.18 8.66 -40.18
CA GLY A 31 3.15 9.67 -39.94
C GLY A 31 2.17 9.22 -38.87
N THR A 32 1.18 10.07 -38.56
CA THR A 32 0.18 9.77 -37.52
C THR A 32 -0.85 8.72 -37.92
N ARG A 33 -0.95 8.38 -39.21
CA ARG A 33 -1.88 7.37 -39.75
C ARG A 33 -1.23 6.03 -40.08
N SER A 34 0.07 6.03 -40.38
CA SER A 34 0.77 4.82 -40.74
C SER A 34 2.29 4.97 -40.59
N LEU A 35 2.95 3.83 -40.42
CA LEU A 35 4.39 3.65 -40.46
C LEU A 35 4.71 2.59 -41.52
N THR A 36 5.61 2.92 -42.44
CA THR A 36 6.18 1.96 -43.38
C THR A 36 7.67 1.84 -43.13
N LEU A 37 8.14 0.61 -42.98
CA LEU A 37 9.55 0.32 -42.73
C LEU A 37 10.01 -0.89 -43.55
N GLU A 38 11.31 -0.90 -43.84
CA GLU A 38 12.02 -2.01 -44.45
C GLU A 38 12.96 -2.61 -43.42
N PHE A 39 12.88 -3.93 -43.25
CA PHE A 39 13.77 -4.71 -42.40
C PHE A 39 14.66 -5.60 -43.27
N THR A 40 15.97 -5.53 -43.02
CA THR A 40 17.03 -6.25 -43.72
C THR A 40 17.92 -6.97 -42.68
N PRO A 41 17.61 -8.23 -42.34
CA PRO A 41 18.35 -8.97 -41.33
C PRO A 41 19.81 -9.20 -41.74
N GLN A 42 20.73 -8.98 -40.80
CA GLN A 42 22.15 -9.26 -40.96
C GLN A 42 22.49 -10.61 -40.32
N TYR A 43 22.42 -11.70 -41.10
CA TYR A 43 22.65 -13.05 -40.59
C TYR A 43 24.09 -13.26 -40.11
N THR A 44 24.24 -13.75 -38.88
CA THR A 44 25.52 -13.95 -38.18
C THR A 44 25.91 -15.43 -38.07
N ASP A 45 24.95 -16.34 -38.18
CA ASP A 45 25.19 -17.80 -38.22
C ASP A 45 24.17 -18.44 -39.16
N THR A 46 24.65 -19.29 -40.07
CA THR A 46 23.84 -20.14 -40.97
C THR A 46 24.39 -21.58 -41.04
N SER A 47 25.22 -21.96 -40.06
CA SER A 47 25.98 -23.20 -40.01
C SER A 47 25.10 -24.44 -39.82
N SER A 48 25.68 -25.61 -40.16
CA SER A 48 25.03 -26.91 -39.94
C SER A 48 25.43 -27.53 -38.60
N VAL A 49 24.39 -27.93 -37.87
CA VAL A 49 24.24 -28.77 -36.69
C VAL A 49 24.19 -30.29 -36.90
N ILE A 50 24.91 -31.16 -36.21
CA ILE A 50 24.47 -32.57 -36.06
C ILE A 50 23.98 -32.79 -34.63
N ILE A 51 22.72 -33.18 -34.45
CA ILE A 51 22.11 -33.52 -33.16
C ILE A 51 21.38 -34.85 -33.34
N ASN A 52 21.69 -35.85 -32.52
CA ASN A 52 21.11 -37.21 -32.62
C ASN A 52 21.15 -37.79 -34.05
N ASN A 53 22.30 -37.70 -34.72
CA ASN A 53 22.52 -38.13 -36.12
C ASN A 53 21.62 -37.46 -37.17
N GLN A 54 20.97 -36.34 -36.83
CA GLN A 54 20.16 -35.54 -37.75
C GLN A 54 20.84 -34.18 -37.98
N THR A 55 20.78 -33.69 -39.23
CA THR A 55 21.36 -32.39 -39.60
C THR A 55 20.34 -31.27 -39.38
N PHE A 56 20.75 -30.23 -38.67
CA PHE A 56 19.98 -29.02 -38.39
C PHE A 56 20.72 -27.78 -38.88
N LYS A 57 20.02 -26.66 -39.07
CA LYS A 57 20.58 -25.34 -39.37
C LYS A 57 20.47 -24.43 -38.17
N ARG A 58 21.57 -23.83 -37.75
CA ARG A 58 21.57 -22.71 -36.80
C ARG A 58 21.43 -21.44 -37.59
N ILE A 59 20.43 -20.64 -37.26
CA ILE A 59 20.16 -19.39 -37.97
C ILE A 59 19.97 -18.27 -36.95
N SER A 60 20.95 -17.37 -36.90
CA SER A 60 20.92 -16.17 -36.07
C SER A 60 21.28 -14.95 -36.91
N PHE A 61 20.86 -13.78 -36.47
CA PHE A 61 21.15 -12.50 -37.10
C PHE A 61 21.32 -11.41 -36.04
N SER A 62 22.01 -10.34 -36.39
CA SER A 62 22.26 -9.21 -35.48
C SER A 62 20.94 -8.62 -34.96
N GLY A 63 20.82 -8.48 -33.64
CA GLY A 63 19.59 -8.02 -32.99
C GLY A 63 18.45 -9.05 -32.95
N GLY A 64 18.68 -10.26 -33.46
CA GLY A 64 17.75 -11.39 -33.37
C GLY A 64 17.81 -12.08 -32.01
N GLU A 65 16.65 -12.46 -31.50
CA GLU A 65 16.49 -13.23 -30.26
C GLU A 65 15.56 -14.42 -30.48
N VAL A 66 15.63 -15.44 -29.61
CA VAL A 66 14.67 -16.56 -29.62
C VAL A 66 13.70 -16.33 -28.49
N LEU A 67 12.41 -16.22 -28.79
CA LEU A 67 11.37 -16.11 -27.77
C LEU A 67 11.21 -17.45 -27.04
N ASN A 68 10.75 -17.41 -25.80
CA ASN A 68 10.48 -18.60 -24.97
C ASN A 68 11.66 -19.57 -24.87
N LEU A 69 12.84 -19.08 -24.45
CA LEU A 69 14.06 -19.89 -24.25
C LEU A 69 13.90 -21.11 -23.31
N GLN A 70 12.77 -21.22 -22.60
CA GLN A 70 12.42 -22.36 -21.74
C GLN A 70 11.78 -23.52 -22.50
N ASP A 71 11.36 -23.34 -23.76
CA ASP A 71 10.73 -24.35 -24.61
C ASP A 71 11.79 -25.29 -25.21
N TYR A 72 12.57 -25.92 -24.34
CA TYR A 72 13.71 -26.75 -24.71
C TYR A 72 13.31 -27.85 -25.70
N GLY A 73 14.10 -27.99 -26.76
CA GLY A 73 13.86 -28.98 -27.79
C GLY A 73 12.86 -28.58 -28.88
N MET A 74 12.19 -27.44 -28.80
CA MET A 74 11.39 -26.87 -29.91
C MET A 74 12.30 -26.13 -30.91
N PRO A 75 11.89 -25.87 -32.16
CA PRO A 75 12.68 -25.09 -33.12
C PRO A 75 13.09 -23.71 -32.58
N ALA A 76 14.39 -23.38 -32.63
CA ALA A 76 14.91 -22.09 -32.18
C ALA A 76 14.74 -21.02 -33.27
N ILE A 77 13.54 -20.45 -33.36
CA ILE A 77 13.20 -19.44 -34.37
C ILE A 77 13.60 -18.04 -33.89
N SER A 78 14.57 -17.44 -34.58
CA SER A 78 15.04 -16.09 -34.30
C SER A 78 14.04 -15.03 -34.78
N VAL A 79 13.68 -14.10 -33.90
CA VAL A 79 12.78 -12.96 -34.13
C VAL A 79 13.53 -11.64 -33.92
N ARG A 80 13.12 -10.58 -34.62
CA ARG A 80 13.53 -9.20 -34.33
C ARG A 80 12.36 -8.47 -33.68
N SER A 81 12.57 -7.95 -32.47
CA SER A 81 11.56 -7.17 -31.75
C SER A 81 12.00 -5.72 -31.55
N PHE A 82 11.12 -4.78 -31.87
CA PHE A 82 11.36 -3.34 -31.68
C PHE A 82 10.07 -2.60 -31.30
N SER A 83 10.21 -1.43 -30.67
CA SER A 83 9.08 -0.63 -30.21
C SER A 83 8.68 0.45 -31.22
N VAL A 84 7.38 0.57 -31.45
CA VAL A 84 6.77 1.67 -32.20
C VAL A 84 5.76 2.37 -31.32
N GLY A 85 5.69 3.70 -31.40
CA GLY A 85 4.59 4.46 -30.81
C GLY A 85 3.31 4.25 -31.61
N VAL A 86 2.20 4.05 -30.92
CA VAL A 86 0.87 3.81 -31.49
C VAL A 86 -0.16 4.73 -30.81
N PRO A 87 -1.30 5.04 -31.45
CA PRO A 87 -2.34 5.88 -30.84
C PRO A 87 -3.16 5.16 -29.75
N GLY A 88 -3.12 3.84 -29.67
CA GLY A 88 -3.83 3.04 -28.68
C GLY A 88 -3.58 1.55 -28.86
N GLU A 89 -4.09 0.74 -27.93
CA GLU A 89 -3.90 -0.72 -27.93
C GLU A 89 -4.66 -1.43 -29.05
N VAL A 90 -5.87 -0.95 -29.37
CA VAL A 90 -6.82 -1.60 -30.29
C VAL A 90 -6.97 -0.78 -31.57
N GLY A 91 -7.05 -1.47 -32.70
CA GLY A 91 -7.37 -0.89 -34.02
C GLY A 91 -6.16 -0.62 -34.91
N ASN A 92 -4.93 -0.85 -34.43
CA ASN A 92 -3.76 -0.87 -35.31
C ASN A 92 -3.76 -2.16 -36.13
N THR A 93 -3.34 -2.09 -37.39
CA THR A 93 -3.14 -3.26 -38.25
C THR A 93 -1.70 -3.32 -38.74
N ILE A 94 -1.19 -4.53 -38.94
CA ILE A 94 0.16 -4.77 -39.46
C ILE A 94 0.06 -5.71 -40.66
N GLN A 95 0.78 -5.39 -41.72
CA GLN A 95 0.80 -6.19 -42.94
C GLN A 95 2.17 -6.16 -43.60
N VAL A 96 2.51 -7.26 -44.26
CA VAL A 96 3.68 -7.36 -45.14
C VAL A 96 3.25 -6.85 -46.52
N ILE A 97 3.90 -5.80 -47.01
CA ILE A 97 3.62 -5.23 -48.33
C ILE A 97 4.70 -5.58 -49.37
N GLY A 98 5.76 -6.27 -48.96
CA GLY A 98 6.78 -6.82 -49.84
C GLY A 98 7.76 -7.69 -49.05
N SER A 99 8.28 -8.74 -49.67
CA SER A 99 9.29 -9.60 -49.05
C SER A 99 10.12 -10.32 -50.11
N ASP A 100 11.39 -10.57 -49.80
CA ASP A 100 12.30 -11.40 -50.59
C ASP A 100 12.94 -12.46 -49.69
N TYR A 101 13.00 -13.71 -50.13
CA TYR A 101 13.51 -14.84 -49.35
C TYR A 101 14.17 -15.90 -50.24
N ILE A 102 15.03 -16.69 -49.61
CA ILE A 102 15.49 -17.97 -50.16
C ILE A 102 14.86 -19.11 -49.37
N GLU A 103 14.68 -20.25 -50.03
CA GLU A 103 14.20 -21.47 -49.39
C GLU A 103 15.32 -22.51 -49.35
N LEU A 104 15.56 -23.05 -48.16
CA LEU A 104 16.53 -24.10 -47.89
C LEU A 104 15.79 -25.37 -47.46
N GLN A 105 16.28 -26.52 -47.89
CA GLN A 105 15.85 -27.80 -47.35
C GLN A 105 16.58 -28.09 -46.03
N GLY A 106 15.85 -28.53 -45.00
CA GLY A 106 16.39 -28.90 -43.70
C GLY A 106 15.53 -28.48 -42.50
N ARG A 107 16.08 -28.69 -41.30
CA ARG A 107 15.42 -28.46 -40.01
C ARG A 107 16.14 -27.37 -39.22
N VAL A 108 15.42 -26.54 -38.46
CA VAL A 108 16.03 -25.50 -37.61
C VAL A 108 16.55 -26.13 -36.31
N ALA A 109 17.74 -25.75 -35.86
CA ALA A 109 18.29 -26.27 -34.61
C ALA A 109 17.33 -26.03 -33.42
N PRO A 110 17.15 -26.99 -32.52
CA PRO A 110 16.26 -26.83 -31.38
C PRO A 110 16.82 -25.88 -30.32
N ILE A 111 15.94 -25.33 -29.48
CA ILE A 111 16.28 -24.56 -28.29
C ILE A 111 17.04 -25.47 -27.32
N ARG A 112 18.23 -25.02 -26.91
CA ARG A 112 19.14 -25.80 -26.08
C ARG A 112 18.76 -25.74 -24.62
N LYS A 113 18.84 -26.88 -23.93
CA LYS A 113 18.63 -26.94 -22.48
C LYS A 113 19.88 -26.49 -21.74
N THR A 114 19.74 -25.47 -20.91
CA THR A 114 20.82 -25.05 -20.00
C THR A 114 20.96 -26.09 -18.89
N VAL A 115 22.18 -26.61 -18.71
CA VAL A 115 22.51 -27.60 -17.68
C VAL A 115 23.77 -27.18 -16.94
N TYR A 116 23.82 -27.42 -15.64
CA TYR A 116 25.04 -27.21 -14.86
C TYR A 116 25.83 -28.51 -14.81
N LYS A 117 27.07 -28.49 -15.31
CA LYS A 117 28.02 -29.61 -15.21
C LYS A 117 29.29 -29.09 -14.55
N ASN A 118 29.71 -29.73 -13.46
CA ASN A 118 30.92 -29.37 -12.70
C ASN A 118 30.98 -27.89 -12.27
N GLY A 119 29.85 -27.30 -11.89
CA GLY A 119 29.78 -25.89 -11.47
C GLY A 119 29.87 -24.87 -12.61
N MET A 120 29.95 -25.31 -13.87
CA MET A 120 29.93 -24.45 -15.06
C MET A 120 28.61 -24.61 -15.85
N LEU A 121 28.20 -23.53 -16.49
CA LEU A 121 27.10 -23.53 -17.45
C LEU A 121 27.50 -24.35 -18.69
N SER A 122 26.68 -25.34 -19.03
CA SER A 122 26.80 -26.18 -20.21
C SER A 122 25.46 -26.24 -20.93
N TYR A 123 25.46 -26.64 -22.20
CA TYR A 123 24.24 -26.79 -23.01
C TYR A 123 24.04 -28.25 -23.39
N SER A 124 22.80 -28.72 -23.32
CA SER A 124 22.38 -30.03 -23.82
C SER A 124 21.50 -29.84 -25.04
N ASP A 125 21.87 -30.48 -26.14
CA ASP A 125 21.06 -30.54 -27.35
C ASP A 125 19.99 -31.62 -27.14
N ILE A 126 18.72 -31.23 -27.09
CA ILE A 126 17.56 -32.13 -26.99
C ILE A 126 16.59 -31.81 -28.13
N ILE A 127 15.80 -32.79 -28.55
CA ILE A 127 14.71 -32.60 -29.51
C ILE A 127 13.42 -32.96 -28.79
N SER A 128 12.48 -32.02 -28.73
CA SER A 128 11.18 -32.23 -28.11
C SER A 128 10.38 -33.24 -28.93
N SER A 129 9.55 -34.05 -28.28
CA SER A 129 8.56 -34.90 -28.96
C SER A 129 7.58 -34.07 -29.80
N LYS A 130 7.37 -32.79 -29.43
CA LYS A 130 6.51 -31.83 -30.13
C LYS A 130 7.23 -31.00 -31.20
N TYR A 131 8.51 -31.27 -31.48
CA TYR A 131 9.28 -30.46 -32.45
C TYR A 131 8.58 -30.38 -33.81
N ASN A 132 8.04 -31.51 -34.29
CA ASN A 132 7.39 -31.59 -35.59
C ASN A 132 5.97 -30.99 -35.59
N ASP A 133 5.41 -30.70 -34.41
CA ASP A 133 4.10 -30.04 -34.26
C ASP A 133 4.21 -28.52 -34.38
N TYR A 134 5.43 -27.98 -34.55
CA TYR A 134 5.67 -26.55 -34.68
C TYR A 134 4.82 -25.95 -35.82
N ARG A 135 4.11 -24.87 -35.49
CA ARG A 135 3.33 -24.08 -36.44
C ARG A 135 4.03 -22.77 -36.74
N MET A 136 4.16 -22.49 -38.03
CA MET A 136 4.79 -21.29 -38.54
C MET A 136 4.06 -20.04 -38.01
N ASN A 137 4.81 -19.07 -37.49
CA ASN A 137 4.27 -17.78 -37.06
C ASN A 137 3.99 -16.91 -38.29
N ASP A 138 3.06 -15.96 -38.17
CA ASP A 138 2.95 -14.87 -39.12
C ASP A 138 4.30 -14.17 -39.27
N LEU A 139 4.63 -13.71 -40.48
CA LEU A 139 5.92 -13.08 -40.76
C LEU A 139 6.16 -11.84 -39.90
N VAL A 140 5.08 -11.16 -39.54
CA VAL A 140 5.06 -10.00 -38.65
C VAL A 140 3.88 -10.09 -37.70
N SER A 141 4.06 -9.67 -36.46
CA SER A 141 2.96 -9.59 -35.50
C SER A 141 3.17 -8.48 -34.48
N PHE A 142 2.09 -8.06 -33.83
CA PHE A 142 2.19 -7.22 -32.65
C PHE A 142 2.53 -8.05 -31.41
N GLY A 143 3.38 -7.49 -30.56
CA GLY A 143 3.67 -7.98 -29.22
C GLY A 143 3.04 -7.10 -28.14
N ARG A 144 3.73 -6.99 -27.01
CA ARG A 144 3.27 -6.26 -25.82
C ARG A 144 2.95 -4.80 -26.14
N TYR A 145 1.81 -4.34 -25.62
CA TYR A 145 1.42 -2.93 -25.55
C TYR A 145 1.76 -2.36 -24.17
N GLY A 146 2.07 -1.07 -24.09
CA GLY A 146 2.35 -0.37 -22.84
C GLY A 146 2.56 1.13 -23.04
N LEU A 147 3.13 1.79 -22.03
CA LEU A 147 3.46 3.21 -22.06
C LEU A 147 4.97 3.41 -21.93
N ALA A 148 5.56 4.17 -22.86
CA ALA A 148 6.89 4.75 -22.69
C ALA A 148 6.71 6.22 -22.29
N ARG A 149 6.86 6.50 -20.99
CA ARG A 149 6.43 7.76 -20.37
C ARG A 149 4.93 8.00 -20.60
N ASN A 150 4.59 8.94 -21.49
CA ASN A 150 3.23 9.30 -21.86
C ASN A 150 2.90 8.91 -23.31
N ILE A 151 3.76 8.19 -24.01
CA ILE A 151 3.50 7.72 -25.38
C ILE A 151 3.08 6.25 -25.31
N PRO A 152 1.90 5.88 -25.84
CA PRO A 152 1.55 4.48 -26.01
C PRO A 152 2.47 3.82 -27.03
N VAL A 153 2.98 2.64 -26.68
CA VAL A 153 3.94 1.89 -27.48
C VAL A 153 3.49 0.46 -27.64
N GLN A 154 3.80 -0.11 -28.79
CA GLN A 154 3.54 -1.51 -29.09
C GLN A 154 4.79 -2.14 -29.67
N THR A 155 5.10 -3.36 -29.24
CA THR A 155 6.20 -4.14 -29.82
C THR A 155 5.78 -4.67 -31.18
N VAL A 156 6.68 -4.63 -32.15
CA VAL A 156 6.54 -5.28 -33.45
C VAL A 156 7.56 -6.40 -33.51
N ASN A 157 7.07 -7.61 -33.79
CA ASN A 157 7.88 -8.81 -33.96
C ASN A 157 7.99 -9.12 -35.44
N VAL A 158 9.20 -9.35 -35.93
CA VAL A 158 9.48 -9.74 -37.31
C VAL A 158 10.23 -11.07 -37.31
N TYR A 159 9.71 -12.06 -38.02
CA TYR A 159 10.22 -13.43 -38.04
C TYR A 159 10.91 -13.75 -39.37
N PRO A 160 12.14 -13.27 -39.62
CA PRO A 160 12.82 -13.45 -40.91
C PRO A 160 13.32 -14.87 -41.15
N VAL A 161 13.15 -15.77 -40.18
CA VAL A 161 13.39 -17.20 -40.32
C VAL A 161 12.06 -17.89 -40.11
N GLN A 162 11.59 -18.61 -41.11
CA GLN A 162 10.35 -19.37 -41.05
C GLN A 162 10.64 -20.84 -41.32
N PHE A 163 10.06 -21.72 -40.51
CA PHE A 163 10.29 -23.15 -40.58
C PHE A 163 8.98 -23.89 -40.77
N ASP A 164 8.88 -24.63 -41.87
CA ASP A 164 7.80 -25.58 -42.15
C ASP A 164 8.28 -26.97 -41.72
N ALA A 165 7.78 -27.44 -40.57
CA ALA A 165 8.18 -28.72 -39.99
C ALA A 165 7.68 -29.93 -40.79
N GLU A 166 6.58 -29.78 -41.52
CA GLU A 166 6.00 -30.87 -42.32
C GLU A 166 6.79 -31.05 -43.62
N LYS A 167 7.21 -29.94 -44.25
CA LYS A 167 8.01 -29.97 -45.48
C LYS A 167 9.51 -30.05 -45.23
N ASN A 168 9.96 -29.90 -43.98
CA ASN A 168 11.36 -29.68 -43.63
C ASN A 168 12.01 -28.61 -44.52
N SER A 169 11.35 -27.46 -44.65
CA SER A 169 11.87 -26.33 -45.39
C SER A 169 11.98 -25.08 -44.52
N ILE A 170 13.02 -24.29 -44.79
CA ILE A 170 13.34 -23.08 -44.05
C ILE A 170 13.37 -21.91 -45.04
N ARG A 171 12.52 -20.91 -44.80
CA ARG A 171 12.58 -19.64 -45.52
C ARG A 171 13.44 -18.65 -44.73
N ILE A 172 14.43 -18.10 -45.40
CA ILE A 172 15.35 -17.08 -44.87
C ILE A 172 15.08 -15.80 -45.66
N TYR A 173 14.43 -14.84 -45.01
CA TYR A 173 14.05 -13.57 -45.61
C TYR A 173 15.24 -12.61 -45.67
N LYS A 174 15.58 -12.15 -46.87
CA LYS A 174 16.61 -11.12 -47.08
C LYS A 174 16.06 -9.72 -46.84
N LYS A 175 14.76 -9.54 -47.05
CA LYS A 175 14.08 -8.25 -46.97
C LYS A 175 12.61 -8.44 -46.62
N ILE A 176 12.09 -7.61 -45.73
CA ILE A 176 10.66 -7.56 -45.39
C ILE A 176 10.24 -6.10 -45.32
N VAL A 177 9.21 -5.72 -46.07
CA VAL A 177 8.61 -4.37 -46.05
C VAL A 177 7.29 -4.46 -45.32
N ILE A 178 7.17 -3.69 -44.25
CA ILE A 178 6.09 -3.76 -43.28
C ILE A 178 5.34 -2.43 -43.31
N ARG A 179 4.01 -2.51 -43.39
CA ARG A 179 3.14 -1.36 -43.18
C ARG A 179 2.30 -1.59 -41.94
N ILE A 180 2.38 -0.63 -41.03
CA ILE A 180 1.51 -0.52 -39.87
C ILE A 180 0.54 0.61 -40.14
N ASN A 181 -0.76 0.33 -40.11
CA ASN A 181 -1.78 1.36 -40.13
C ASN A 181 -2.24 1.59 -38.69
N PHE A 182 -2.19 2.84 -38.25
CA PHE A 182 -2.53 3.20 -36.89
C PHE A 182 -4.05 3.35 -36.73
N ALA A 183 -4.56 2.99 -35.55
CA ALA A 183 -5.96 3.20 -35.20
C ALA A 183 -6.34 4.69 -35.30
N SER A 184 -7.63 4.99 -35.48
CA SER A 184 -8.11 6.36 -35.38
C SER A 184 -7.75 6.95 -34.01
N VAL A 185 -7.12 8.12 -34.03
CA VAL A 185 -6.73 8.87 -32.84
C VAL A 185 -7.99 9.20 -32.03
N LYS A 186 -8.13 8.65 -30.82
CA LYS A 186 -9.20 9.04 -29.89
C LYS A 186 -8.93 10.46 -29.37
N PRO A 187 -9.96 11.31 -29.18
CA PRO A 187 -9.82 12.74 -28.84
C PRO A 187 -9.20 13.06 -27.44
N ASN A 188 -8.75 12.05 -26.68
CA ASN A 188 -8.12 12.26 -25.36
C ASN A 188 -6.58 12.33 -25.42
N GLN A 189 -5.97 12.45 -26.61
CA GLN A 189 -4.52 12.62 -26.76
C GLN A 189 -4.13 14.08 -26.51
N GLY A 190 -3.19 14.30 -25.61
CA GLY A 190 -2.76 15.62 -25.14
C GLY A 190 -1.95 16.40 -26.18
N THR A 191 -1.44 17.56 -25.75
CA THR A 191 -0.41 18.28 -26.53
C THR A 191 0.78 17.37 -26.81
N ALA A 192 1.43 17.56 -27.97
CA ALA A 192 2.59 16.78 -28.38
C ALA A 192 3.61 16.71 -27.22
N ALA A 193 4.14 15.52 -26.95
CA ALA A 193 5.16 15.34 -25.94
C ALA A 193 6.35 16.27 -26.24
N LYS A 194 6.93 16.88 -25.19
CA LYS A 194 8.20 17.62 -25.34
C LYS A 194 9.27 16.66 -25.89
N ASP A 195 10.19 17.23 -26.66
CA ASP A 195 11.33 16.49 -27.21
C ASP A 195 12.11 15.76 -26.11
N ASP A 196 12.39 14.48 -26.34
CA ASP A 196 12.93 13.55 -25.36
C ASP A 196 13.94 12.60 -26.00
N ASP A 197 15.22 12.80 -25.67
CA ASP A 197 16.33 12.08 -26.32
C ASP A 197 16.29 10.57 -26.03
N LEU A 198 15.78 10.15 -24.87
CA LEU A 198 15.64 8.72 -24.55
C LEU A 198 14.62 8.04 -25.47
N LEU A 199 13.49 8.72 -25.70
CA LEU A 199 12.42 8.19 -26.56
C LEU A 199 12.78 8.27 -28.05
N LYS A 200 13.59 9.26 -28.46
CA LYS A 200 14.16 9.34 -29.83
C LYS A 200 14.98 8.10 -30.18
N GLU A 201 15.78 7.60 -29.23
CA GLU A 201 16.62 6.41 -29.45
C GLU A 201 15.84 5.09 -29.29
N SER A 202 14.73 5.10 -28.54
CA SER A 202 13.98 3.87 -28.21
C SER A 202 12.81 3.57 -29.17
N LEU A 203 12.26 4.59 -29.86
CA LEU A 203 11.09 4.45 -30.72
C LEU A 203 11.45 4.76 -32.18
N ILE A 204 11.30 3.75 -33.05
CA ILE A 204 11.64 3.86 -34.48
C ILE A 204 10.84 4.97 -35.19
N ASN A 205 9.63 5.28 -34.71
CA ASN A 205 8.76 6.32 -35.25
C ASN A 205 8.56 7.51 -34.30
N TYR A 206 9.55 7.84 -33.45
CA TYR A 206 9.40 8.86 -32.40
C TYR A 206 8.78 10.18 -32.90
N GLN A 207 9.19 10.67 -34.08
CA GLN A 207 8.68 11.92 -34.63
C GLN A 207 7.17 11.94 -34.89
N ALA A 208 6.59 10.79 -35.28
CA ALA A 208 5.14 10.63 -35.36
C ALA A 208 4.55 10.35 -33.98
N ALA A 209 5.21 9.48 -33.20
CA ALA A 209 4.75 8.98 -31.91
C ALA A 209 4.55 10.06 -30.84
N LYS A 210 5.31 11.18 -30.89
CA LYS A 210 5.13 12.31 -29.95
C LYS A 210 3.72 12.90 -29.99
N ASN A 211 3.00 12.72 -31.10
CA ASN A 211 1.61 13.17 -31.27
C ASN A 211 0.59 12.18 -30.67
N PHE A 212 1.00 10.98 -30.28
CA PHE A 212 0.15 9.99 -29.61
C PHE A 212 0.15 10.12 -28.08
N SER A 213 0.82 11.15 -27.56
CA SER A 213 0.95 11.44 -26.14
C SER A 213 -0.40 11.50 -25.43
N ILE A 214 -0.54 10.75 -24.34
CA ILE A 214 -1.71 10.84 -23.46
C ILE A 214 -1.49 11.95 -22.42
N VAL A 215 -2.55 12.71 -22.11
CA VAL A 215 -2.51 13.71 -21.04
C VAL A 215 -2.26 13.01 -19.72
N GLN A 216 -1.18 13.37 -19.04
CA GLN A 216 -0.94 12.91 -17.68
C GLN A 216 -1.99 13.52 -16.74
N PRO A 217 -2.50 12.78 -15.74
CA PRO A 217 -3.33 13.36 -14.70
C PRO A 217 -2.62 14.55 -14.03
N ARG A 218 -3.44 15.46 -13.48
CA ARG A 218 -3.07 16.75 -12.88
C ARG A 218 -1.71 16.69 -12.20
N ARG A 219 -0.78 17.56 -12.62
CA ARG A 219 0.47 17.79 -11.88
C ARG A 219 0.09 18.30 -10.49
N LEU A 220 0.46 17.55 -9.46
CA LEU A 220 0.38 18.03 -8.09
C LEU A 220 1.34 19.22 -7.97
N GLY A 221 0.80 20.40 -7.67
CA GLY A 221 1.61 21.56 -7.35
C GLY A 221 2.30 21.34 -6.01
N LYS A 222 3.50 21.90 -5.86
CA LYS A 222 4.17 21.94 -4.55
C LYS A 222 3.34 22.84 -3.63
N ALA A 223 2.66 22.24 -2.65
CA ALA A 223 1.66 22.92 -1.84
C ALA A 223 2.25 23.79 -0.71
N ALA A 224 3.48 23.50 -0.27
CA ALA A 224 4.19 24.27 0.75
C ALA A 224 5.66 24.48 0.37
N VAL A 225 6.21 25.62 0.76
CA VAL A 225 7.63 25.99 0.56
C VAL A 225 8.47 25.87 1.83
N SER A 226 7.84 25.75 3.00
CA SER A 226 8.50 25.55 4.29
C SER A 226 7.63 24.69 5.21
N SER A 227 8.27 23.92 6.10
CA SER A 227 7.60 23.11 7.11
C SER A 227 7.41 23.86 8.42
N VAL A 228 6.34 23.56 9.16
CA VAL A 228 6.21 23.94 10.58
C VAL A 228 7.40 23.44 11.42
N LEU A 229 8.02 22.33 11.04
CA LEU A 229 9.19 21.75 11.72
C LEU A 229 10.53 22.40 11.30
N SER A 230 10.50 23.43 10.46
CA SER A 230 11.71 24.03 9.89
C SER A 230 12.55 24.81 10.90
N GLN A 231 11.92 25.31 11.96
CA GLN A 231 12.55 26.13 13.00
C GLN A 231 11.88 25.86 14.36
N GLY A 232 12.59 26.19 15.45
CA GLY A 232 12.12 26.00 16.82
C GLY A 232 12.83 24.87 17.54
N ARG A 233 12.35 24.58 18.76
CA ARG A 233 12.85 23.49 19.60
C ARG A 233 11.74 22.45 19.71
N TRP A 234 11.97 21.29 19.09
CA TRP A 234 10.94 20.28 18.91
C TRP A 234 11.25 19.02 19.71
N PHE A 235 10.22 18.46 20.31
CA PHE A 235 10.26 17.17 20.99
C PHE A 235 9.23 16.26 20.37
N ARG A 236 9.56 14.98 20.18
CA ARG A 236 8.58 13.94 19.84
C ARG A 236 8.30 13.04 21.03
N PHE A 237 7.09 12.51 21.09
CA PHE A 237 6.68 11.55 22.11
C PHE A 237 5.50 10.69 21.61
N GLU A 238 5.16 9.65 22.37
CA GLU A 238 4.08 8.71 22.05
C GLU A 238 2.90 8.89 23.02
N ALA A 239 1.70 8.60 22.53
CA ALA A 239 0.47 8.51 23.31
C ALA A 239 -0.23 7.18 22.99
N PRO A 240 0.24 6.05 23.55
CA PRO A 240 -0.13 4.71 23.07
C PRO A 240 -1.60 4.35 23.33
N ALA A 241 -2.16 4.76 24.47
CA ALA A 241 -3.57 4.57 24.79
C ALA A 241 -4.42 5.73 24.25
N GLU A 242 -5.64 5.44 23.79
CA GLU A 242 -6.61 6.47 23.39
C GLU A 242 -7.24 7.12 24.64
N GLY A 243 -7.12 8.44 24.78
CA GLY A 243 -7.66 9.17 25.94
C GLY A 243 -7.15 10.60 26.10
N MET A 244 -7.50 11.22 27.23
CA MET A 244 -7.04 12.57 27.60
C MET A 244 -5.72 12.50 28.37
N TYR A 245 -4.70 13.18 27.85
CA TYR A 245 -3.35 13.22 28.42
C TYR A 245 -3.08 14.54 29.11
N LYS A 246 -2.35 14.50 30.22
CA LYS A 246 -1.96 15.65 31.04
C LYS A 246 -0.46 15.92 30.98
N ILE A 247 -0.10 17.16 30.68
CA ILE A 247 1.26 17.70 30.80
C ILE A 247 1.28 18.70 31.94
N THR A 248 2.10 18.43 32.95
CA THR A 248 2.31 19.30 34.13
C THR A 248 3.71 19.91 34.11
N ALA A 249 3.95 20.92 34.94
CA ALA A 249 5.30 21.43 35.19
C ALA A 249 6.26 20.34 35.68
N SER A 250 5.78 19.45 36.57
CA SER A 250 6.59 18.31 37.05
C SER A 250 6.98 17.35 35.93
N PHE A 251 6.07 17.04 35.02
CA PHE A 251 6.38 16.21 33.85
C PHE A 251 7.50 16.84 33.03
N LEU A 252 7.40 18.13 32.67
CA LEU A 252 8.45 18.79 31.88
C LEU A 252 9.81 18.77 32.59
N LYS A 253 9.82 18.99 33.91
CA LYS A 253 11.02 18.89 34.75
C LYS A 253 11.63 17.49 34.69
N ASP A 254 10.82 16.44 34.81
CA ASP A 254 11.26 15.04 34.74
C ASP A 254 11.79 14.67 33.34
N GLN A 255 11.34 15.39 32.30
CA GLN A 255 11.87 15.28 30.94
C GLN A 255 13.15 16.11 30.70
N GLY A 256 13.68 16.79 31.73
CA GLY A 256 14.89 17.60 31.65
C GLY A 256 14.70 19.01 31.09
N LEU A 257 13.46 19.51 31.07
CA LEU A 257 13.14 20.89 30.71
C LEU A 257 12.94 21.75 31.96
N ASP A 258 13.25 23.05 31.91
CA ASP A 258 12.96 23.97 33.01
C ASP A 258 11.58 24.60 32.81
N PRO A 259 10.55 24.24 33.61
CA PRO A 259 9.20 24.79 33.47
C PRO A 259 9.16 26.31 33.69
N ASN A 260 10.11 26.88 34.47
CA ASN A 260 10.16 28.33 34.70
C ASN A 260 10.58 29.11 33.45
N SER A 261 11.22 28.45 32.49
CA SER A 261 11.61 29.03 31.20
C SER A 261 10.54 28.88 30.12
N ILE A 262 9.40 28.26 30.44
CA ILE A 262 8.36 27.88 29.49
C ILE A 262 7.04 28.56 29.87
N ASP A 263 6.53 29.40 28.96
CA ASP A 263 5.17 29.92 29.08
C ASP A 263 4.17 28.83 28.65
N PRO A 264 3.30 28.33 29.55
CA PRO A 264 2.36 27.26 29.24
C PRO A 264 1.32 27.64 28.18
N ARG A 265 1.12 28.94 27.90
CA ARG A 265 0.23 29.41 26.81
C ARG A 265 0.80 29.12 25.42
N THR A 266 2.12 28.93 25.32
CA THR A 266 2.85 28.71 24.08
C THR A 266 3.11 27.23 23.77
N ILE A 267 2.76 26.32 24.67
CA ILE A 267 2.97 24.88 24.46
C ILE A 267 1.99 24.37 23.41
N LYS A 268 2.53 23.96 22.26
CA LYS A 268 1.79 23.46 21.11
C LYS A 268 2.03 21.97 20.94
N ILE A 269 1.00 21.26 20.52
CA ILE A 269 1.05 19.83 20.24
C ILE A 269 0.60 19.62 18.80
N TYR A 270 1.37 18.87 18.02
CA TYR A 270 1.07 18.57 16.63
C TYR A 270 0.97 17.06 16.39
N ASN A 271 0.02 16.64 15.55
CA ASN A 271 -0.15 15.26 15.10
C ASN A 271 -1.07 15.22 13.85
N ASN A 272 -1.08 14.10 13.12
CA ASN A 272 -1.95 13.91 11.94
C ASN A 272 -3.02 12.81 12.15
N GLY A 273 -3.35 12.50 13.40
CA GLY A 273 -4.46 11.62 13.76
C GLY A 273 -4.19 10.12 13.75
N GLY A 274 -2.96 9.69 13.49
CA GLY A 274 -2.56 8.28 13.49
C GLY A 274 -3.10 7.44 12.34
N LYS A 275 -3.81 8.03 11.36
CA LYS A 275 -4.30 7.34 10.15
C LYS A 275 -3.17 7.12 9.14
N VAL A 276 -3.25 6.02 8.41
CA VAL A 276 -2.34 5.73 7.28
C VAL A 276 -2.58 6.73 6.16
N LEU A 277 -1.51 7.20 5.53
CA LEU A 277 -1.65 8.03 4.33
C LEU A 277 -2.27 7.23 3.18
N PRO A 278 -3.20 7.81 2.40
CA PRO A 278 -3.75 7.17 1.23
C PRO A 278 -2.66 6.86 0.19
N GLU A 279 -2.75 5.68 -0.43
CA GLU A 279 -1.87 5.32 -1.57
C GLU A 279 -2.24 6.10 -2.84
N ALA A 280 -3.50 6.50 -2.95
CA ALA A 280 -3.98 7.30 -4.06
C ALA A 280 -3.45 8.73 -3.94
N LEU A 281 -2.57 9.11 -4.87
CA LEU A 281 -1.86 10.40 -4.89
C LEU A 281 -2.77 11.62 -5.08
N ASN A 282 -4.04 11.41 -5.43
CA ASN A 282 -5.03 12.46 -5.66
C ASN A 282 -5.92 12.75 -4.44
N LEU A 283 -5.77 11.99 -3.36
CA LEU A 283 -6.48 12.26 -2.11
C LEU A 283 -5.74 13.33 -1.31
N GLU A 284 -6.50 14.26 -0.74
CA GLU A 284 -5.94 15.35 0.06
C GLU A 284 -5.36 14.82 1.36
N VAL A 285 -4.15 15.28 1.69
CA VAL A 285 -3.45 14.95 2.94
C VAL A 285 -2.85 16.23 3.51
N PRO A 286 -2.74 16.35 4.86
CA PRO A 286 -2.03 17.47 5.45
C PRO A 286 -0.59 17.56 4.93
N ASN A 287 -0.17 18.75 4.51
CA ASN A 287 1.19 18.99 4.00
C ASN A 287 2.25 18.96 5.12
N ASP A 288 1.83 19.18 6.36
CA ASP A 288 2.65 19.20 7.57
C ASP A 288 1.86 18.56 8.73
N PRO A 289 2.49 18.27 9.88
CA PRO A 289 1.78 18.00 11.12
C PRO A 289 0.77 19.12 11.45
N VAL A 290 -0.45 18.75 11.82
CA VAL A 290 -1.52 19.69 12.20
C VAL A 290 -1.44 20.00 13.70
N GLU A 291 -1.66 21.26 14.07
CA GLU A 291 -1.75 21.65 15.48
C GLU A 291 -3.06 21.15 16.10
N ASN A 292 -2.94 20.39 17.19
CA ASN A 292 -4.05 19.88 17.98
C ASN A 292 -4.44 20.90 19.03
N SER A 293 -5.75 21.07 19.25
CA SER A 293 -6.23 21.95 20.30
C SER A 293 -5.90 21.40 21.69
N VAL A 294 -5.53 22.30 22.59
CA VAL A 294 -5.19 21.98 23.97
C VAL A 294 -6.09 22.74 24.95
N PHE A 295 -6.36 22.15 26.10
CA PHE A 295 -7.00 22.83 27.22
C PHE A 295 -5.95 23.25 28.23
N LEU A 296 -5.93 24.52 28.61
CA LEU A 296 -5.00 25.06 29.60
C LEU A 296 -5.74 25.36 30.90
N TYR A 297 -5.39 24.64 31.95
CA TYR A 297 -5.96 24.81 33.28
C TYR A 297 -5.10 25.76 34.13
N LYS A 298 -5.74 26.78 34.71
CA LYS A 298 -5.23 27.78 35.67
C LYS A 298 -4.04 28.68 35.25
N ALA A 299 -3.26 28.33 34.25
CA ALA A 299 -2.06 29.08 33.85
C ALA A 299 -2.28 30.27 32.90
N GLN A 300 -3.51 30.75 32.74
CA GLN A 300 -3.85 31.71 31.67
C GLN A 300 -3.38 33.15 31.96
N ASP A 301 -3.21 33.50 33.24
CA ASP A 301 -3.11 34.90 33.66
C ASP A 301 -1.67 35.39 33.92
N ASP A 302 -0.76 34.55 34.41
CA ASP A 302 0.60 34.96 34.83
C ASP A 302 1.72 34.47 33.89
N GLY A 303 1.40 33.60 32.93
CA GLY A 303 2.36 33.02 31.99
C GLY A 303 3.41 32.12 32.64
N LYS A 304 3.19 31.69 33.89
CA LYS A 304 4.10 30.79 34.62
C LYS A 304 3.49 29.40 34.68
N PHE A 305 4.33 28.39 34.53
CA PHE A 305 3.89 27.00 34.67
C PHE A 305 4.02 26.55 36.13
N ASN A 306 3.03 26.89 36.96
CA ASN A 306 3.03 26.55 38.38
C ASN A 306 2.65 25.07 38.62
N SER A 307 2.71 24.61 39.86
CA SER A 307 2.47 23.20 40.22
C SER A 307 1.02 22.73 40.03
N GLU A 308 0.06 23.65 40.08
CA GLU A 308 -1.37 23.35 39.85
C GLU A 308 -1.79 23.47 38.39
N ASP A 309 -0.96 24.08 37.57
CA ASP A 309 -1.23 24.29 36.16
C ASP A 309 -1.00 23.00 35.39
N TYR A 310 -1.77 22.81 34.33
CA TYR A 310 -1.54 21.72 33.39
C TYR A 310 -2.21 21.97 32.04
N ILE A 311 -1.72 21.22 31.06
CA ILE A 311 -2.27 21.17 29.72
C ILE A 311 -2.91 19.80 29.51
N LEU A 312 -4.12 19.79 28.96
CA LEU A 312 -4.76 18.59 28.46
C LEU A 312 -4.80 18.57 26.93
N PHE A 313 -4.57 17.40 26.35
CA PHE A 313 -4.78 17.12 24.94
C PHE A 313 -5.29 15.70 24.74
N TYR A 314 -5.91 15.44 23.59
CA TYR A 314 -6.35 14.11 23.23
C TYR A 314 -5.28 13.35 22.47
N GLY A 315 -4.87 12.22 23.04
CA GLY A 315 -3.89 11.31 22.50
C GLY A 315 -4.53 10.01 22.05
N ARG A 316 -3.99 9.37 21.01
CA ARG A 316 -4.32 8.00 20.62
C ARG A 316 -3.14 7.31 19.96
N GLY A 317 -3.13 5.98 20.07
CA GLY A 317 -2.16 5.12 19.39
C GLY A 317 -2.39 5.04 17.88
N ASN A 318 -1.83 3.99 17.28
CA ASN A 318 -1.90 3.68 15.86
C ASN A 318 -3.05 2.71 15.50
N GLN A 319 -3.81 2.25 16.49
CA GLN A 319 -5.00 1.42 16.34
C GLN A 319 -6.14 2.04 17.13
N PHE A 320 -7.28 2.26 16.47
CA PHE A 320 -8.45 2.87 17.09
C PHE A 320 -9.69 2.66 16.23
N PHE A 321 -10.86 2.95 16.80
CA PHE A 321 -12.12 3.00 16.08
C PHE A 321 -12.52 4.45 15.86
N ASP A 322 -12.96 4.77 14.64
CA ASP A 322 -13.42 6.12 14.28
C ASP A 322 -14.53 6.06 13.22
N TYR A 323 -15.34 7.12 13.14
CA TYR A 323 -16.41 7.21 12.14
C TYR A 323 -15.83 7.48 10.76
N ASP A 324 -16.11 6.59 9.80
CA ASP A 324 -15.75 6.75 8.41
C ASP A 324 -16.96 7.31 7.64
N THR A 325 -16.85 8.56 7.18
CA THR A 325 -17.91 9.29 6.49
C THR A 325 -18.23 8.72 5.11
N SER A 326 -17.32 7.96 4.50
CA SER A 326 -17.56 7.33 3.21
C SER A 326 -18.49 6.12 3.36
N SER A 327 -18.20 5.23 4.31
CA SER A 327 -18.98 4.03 4.59
C SER A 327 -20.15 4.25 5.56
N HIS A 328 -20.23 5.43 6.18
CA HIS A 328 -21.21 5.80 7.21
C HIS A 328 -21.21 4.85 8.41
N LYS A 329 -20.03 4.35 8.78
CA LYS A 329 -19.85 3.35 9.86
C LYS A 329 -18.63 3.69 10.69
N VAL A 330 -18.66 3.29 11.95
CA VAL A 330 -17.44 3.23 12.76
C VAL A 330 -16.60 2.03 12.31
N VAL A 331 -15.33 2.26 11.97
CA VAL A 331 -14.42 1.23 11.47
C VAL A 331 -13.13 1.22 12.28
N ARG A 332 -12.47 0.06 12.31
CA ARG A 332 -11.12 -0.10 12.86
C ARG A 332 -10.10 0.51 11.90
N TYR A 333 -9.29 1.44 12.38
CA TYR A 333 -8.08 1.89 11.72
C TYR A 333 -6.87 1.17 12.32
N TYR A 334 -5.96 0.72 11.46
CA TYR A 334 -4.72 0.03 11.81
C TYR A 334 -3.60 0.54 10.89
N HIS A 335 -2.38 0.67 11.43
CA HIS A 335 -1.25 1.25 10.71
C HIS A 335 -0.19 0.18 10.35
N PRO A 336 -0.10 -0.28 9.08
CA PRO A 336 0.78 -1.39 8.69
C PRO A 336 2.28 -1.04 8.61
N TYR A 337 2.65 0.22 8.84
CA TYR A 337 4.03 0.72 8.70
C TYR A 337 4.66 1.21 10.00
N SER A 338 3.91 1.25 11.11
CA SER A 338 4.40 1.81 12.37
C SER A 338 3.60 1.26 13.54
N ASN A 339 4.30 0.87 14.60
CA ASN A 339 3.71 0.45 15.88
C ASN A 339 3.38 1.62 16.81
N SER A 340 3.77 2.84 16.42
CA SER A 340 3.63 4.04 17.24
C SER A 340 2.99 5.19 16.45
N ASN A 341 2.15 5.96 17.13
CA ASN A 341 1.68 7.27 16.68
C ASN A 341 2.46 8.35 17.45
N TYR A 342 3.15 9.23 16.72
CA TYR A 342 4.00 10.26 17.31
C TYR A 342 3.31 11.62 17.34
N TYR A 343 3.52 12.32 18.45
CA TYR A 343 3.11 13.70 18.65
C TYR A 343 4.37 14.56 18.74
N TRP A 344 4.26 15.82 18.31
CA TRP A 344 5.33 16.80 18.37
C TRP A 344 4.96 17.94 19.31
N LEU A 345 5.86 18.25 20.25
CA LEU A 345 5.72 19.33 21.21
C LEU A 345 6.75 20.43 20.92
N THR A 346 6.29 21.67 20.98
CA THR A 346 7.12 22.87 20.95
C THR A 346 6.54 23.92 21.90
N PHE A 347 7.34 24.92 22.26
CA PHE A 347 6.95 26.06 23.10
C PHE A 347 7.55 27.36 22.54
N SER A 348 7.43 27.52 21.22
CA SER A 348 7.96 28.66 20.45
C SER A 348 6.98 29.85 20.40
N GLN A 349 7.35 30.93 19.69
CA GLN A 349 6.53 32.13 19.61
C GLN A 349 5.11 31.89 19.04
N GLY A 350 4.13 32.54 19.67
CA GLY A 350 2.70 32.46 19.35
C GLY A 350 1.94 31.52 20.28
N GLU A 351 0.69 31.88 20.60
CA GLU A 351 -0.16 31.06 21.47
C GLU A 351 -0.50 29.71 20.83
N SER A 352 -0.72 28.71 21.69
CA SER A 352 -1.24 27.42 21.28
C SER A 352 -2.71 27.50 20.87
N LYS A 353 -3.11 26.68 19.91
CA LYS A 353 -4.51 26.43 19.58
C LYS A 353 -5.28 25.91 20.80
N LYS A 354 -6.21 26.72 21.33
CA LYS A 354 -7.03 26.33 22.49
C LYS A 354 -8.28 25.56 22.08
N MET A 355 -8.74 24.65 22.94
CA MET A 355 -10.05 24.01 22.78
C MET A 355 -11.15 25.07 22.88
N GLN A 356 -12.11 25.02 21.96
CA GLN A 356 -13.28 25.89 22.02
C GLN A 356 -14.27 25.36 23.05
N GLN A 357 -14.97 26.25 23.76
CA GLN A 357 -16.10 25.87 24.60
C GLN A 357 -17.39 25.80 23.78
N VAL A 358 -18.17 24.75 23.98
CA VAL A 358 -19.51 24.59 23.43
C VAL A 358 -20.48 24.41 24.57
N GLN A 359 -21.43 25.33 24.69
CA GLN A 359 -22.46 25.28 25.72
C GLN A 359 -23.43 24.12 25.45
N SER A 360 -23.74 23.35 26.48
CA SER A 360 -24.86 22.40 26.47
C SER A 360 -26.16 23.11 26.07
N LEU A 361 -26.91 22.49 25.16
CA LEU A 361 -28.18 23.07 24.70
C LEU A 361 -29.22 23.12 25.83
N THR A 362 -30.06 24.15 25.83
CA THR A 362 -31.15 24.34 26.80
C THR A 362 -32.51 23.88 26.26
N GLN A 363 -32.60 23.60 24.96
CA GLN A 363 -33.79 23.06 24.29
C GLN A 363 -34.20 21.73 24.92
N ASN A 364 -35.50 21.42 24.92
CA ASN A 364 -35.98 20.10 25.33
C ASN A 364 -35.38 19.03 24.40
N PRO A 365 -34.97 17.87 24.93
CA PRO A 365 -34.39 16.84 24.11
C PRO A 365 -35.46 16.13 23.28
N ASP A 366 -35.15 15.90 22.01
CA ASP A 366 -35.93 15.04 21.13
C ASP A 366 -35.68 13.57 21.48
N PHE A 367 -34.45 13.24 21.90
CA PHE A 367 -34.03 11.90 22.29
C PHE A 367 -33.21 11.91 23.58
N VAL A 368 -33.28 10.81 24.33
CA VAL A 368 -32.44 10.57 25.51
C VAL A 368 -31.57 9.36 25.23
N GLN A 369 -30.25 9.56 25.24
CA GLN A 369 -29.28 8.51 25.00
C GLN A 369 -28.66 8.06 26.32
N THR A 370 -28.82 6.78 26.64
CA THR A 370 -28.23 6.11 27.82
C THR A 370 -27.33 4.93 27.43
N THR A 371 -27.25 4.61 26.14
CA THR A 371 -26.39 3.55 25.58
C THR A 371 -25.72 4.04 24.29
N THR A 372 -24.68 3.34 23.84
CA THR A 372 -23.93 3.65 22.62
C THR A 372 -23.42 2.36 21.99
N LYS A 373 -23.03 2.39 20.72
CA LYS A 373 -22.22 1.32 20.12
C LYS A 373 -20.78 1.45 20.60
N ALA A 374 -20.21 0.36 21.07
CA ALA A 374 -18.82 0.26 21.50
C ALA A 374 -18.11 -0.88 20.75
N PHE A 375 -16.78 -0.78 20.73
CA PHE A 375 -15.93 -1.64 19.92
C PHE A 375 -14.73 -2.11 20.72
N ALA A 376 -14.33 -3.36 20.51
CA ALA A 376 -13.07 -3.92 20.97
C ALA A 376 -12.42 -4.69 19.82
N SER A 377 -11.11 -4.86 19.85
CA SER A 377 -10.40 -5.66 18.86
C SER A 377 -9.16 -6.31 19.46
N TRP A 378 -8.72 -7.37 18.79
CA TRP A 378 -7.40 -7.97 18.99
C TRP A 378 -6.76 -8.20 17.63
N GLU A 379 -5.48 -7.87 17.56
CA GLU A 379 -4.61 -8.10 16.42
C GLU A 379 -3.17 -7.98 16.91
N GLU A 380 -2.31 -8.86 16.42
CA GLU A 380 -0.90 -8.86 16.78
C GLU A 380 -0.06 -9.36 15.60
N ASP A 381 0.84 -8.53 15.08
CA ASP A 381 1.74 -8.89 13.98
C ASP A 381 2.85 -9.87 14.43
N LYS A 382 2.63 -11.18 14.27
CA LYS A 382 3.61 -12.22 14.66
C LYS A 382 4.37 -12.81 13.49
N TYR A 383 3.67 -13.17 12.42
CA TYR A 383 4.22 -13.96 11.33
C TYR A 383 4.09 -13.27 9.98
N LYS A 384 5.21 -13.17 9.26
CA LYS A 384 5.24 -12.70 7.87
C LYS A 384 5.09 -13.86 6.92
N LEU A 385 3.92 -13.98 6.32
CA LEU A 385 3.72 -14.97 5.27
C LEU A 385 4.62 -14.64 4.07
N MET A 386 5.49 -15.58 3.69
CA MET A 386 6.40 -15.50 2.53
C MET A 386 7.33 -14.28 2.49
N ASN A 387 7.57 -13.61 3.62
CA ASN A 387 8.27 -12.31 3.66
C ASN A 387 7.62 -11.25 2.74
N SER A 388 6.30 -11.28 2.58
CA SER A 388 5.49 -10.44 1.67
C SER A 388 5.49 -8.93 1.98
N GLY A 389 6.23 -8.49 3.01
CA GLY A 389 6.36 -7.09 3.39
C GLY A 389 5.26 -6.65 4.36
N ARG A 390 4.06 -6.35 3.85
CA ARG A 390 2.96 -5.71 4.62
C ARG A 390 1.96 -6.67 5.24
N TYR A 391 1.99 -7.94 4.84
CA TYR A 391 1.00 -8.91 5.28
C TYR A 391 1.56 -9.74 6.43
N TYR A 392 1.21 -9.30 7.63
CA TYR A 392 1.44 -10.02 8.87
C TYR A 392 0.15 -10.70 9.31
N VAL A 393 0.31 -11.79 10.04
CA VAL A 393 -0.77 -12.50 10.70
C VAL A 393 -0.38 -12.80 12.14
N GLY A 394 -1.38 -13.01 12.98
CA GLY A 394 -1.17 -13.32 14.39
C GLY A 394 -0.99 -14.80 14.66
N ASP A 395 -1.68 -15.26 15.68
CA ASP A 395 -1.53 -16.59 16.26
C ASP A 395 -1.80 -17.70 15.24
N ASP A 396 -0.90 -18.68 15.20
CA ASP A 396 -1.01 -19.88 14.39
C ASP A 396 -1.90 -20.94 15.04
N PHE A 397 -2.52 -21.75 14.19
CA PHE A 397 -3.33 -22.89 14.53
C PHE A 397 -2.80 -24.09 13.74
N SER A 398 -2.25 -25.06 14.46
CA SER A 398 -1.63 -26.27 13.91
C SER A 398 -2.39 -27.51 14.39
N GLU A 399 -2.02 -28.69 13.88
CA GLU A 399 -2.59 -29.95 14.38
C GLU A 399 -2.36 -30.16 15.89
N THR A 400 -1.21 -29.68 16.40
CA THR A 400 -0.85 -29.77 17.83
C THR A 400 -1.47 -28.66 18.68
N ASN A 401 -1.79 -27.52 18.08
CA ASN A 401 -2.45 -26.40 18.76
C ASN A 401 -3.58 -25.88 17.89
N ASN A 402 -4.71 -26.57 17.94
CA ASN A 402 -5.84 -26.35 17.05
C ASN A 402 -6.90 -25.40 17.64
N SER A 403 -6.67 -24.85 18.84
CA SER A 403 -7.61 -23.93 19.46
C SER A 403 -6.94 -22.90 20.36
N ARG A 404 -7.48 -21.68 20.38
CA ARG A 404 -7.00 -20.58 21.21
C ARG A 404 -8.16 -19.79 21.77
N THR A 405 -7.98 -19.26 22.98
CA THR A 405 -8.99 -18.48 23.70
C THR A 405 -8.48 -17.08 23.97
N TYR A 406 -9.31 -16.07 23.71
CA TYR A 406 -9.03 -14.66 23.91
C TYR A 406 -10.05 -14.07 24.88
N LEU A 407 -9.55 -13.34 25.88
CA LEU A 407 -10.37 -12.66 26.87
C LEU A 407 -10.42 -11.17 26.55
N THR A 408 -11.63 -10.63 26.44
CA THR A 408 -11.85 -9.21 26.18
C THR A 408 -12.84 -8.66 27.19
N ASN A 409 -12.44 -7.62 27.94
CA ASN A 409 -13.36 -6.92 28.82
C ASN A 409 -14.23 -5.95 28.01
N LEU A 410 -15.55 -6.06 28.14
CA LEU A 410 -16.57 -5.27 27.45
C LEU A 410 -17.35 -4.38 28.44
N ASN A 411 -16.70 -3.94 29.53
CA ASN A 411 -17.15 -2.97 30.52
C ASN A 411 -18.43 -2.20 30.13
N GLY A 412 -19.54 -2.50 30.81
CA GLY A 412 -20.81 -1.82 30.63
C GLY A 412 -21.62 -2.32 29.45
N ILE A 413 -21.32 -3.51 28.93
CA ILE A 413 -22.14 -4.16 27.91
C ILE A 413 -23.60 -4.25 28.38
N VAL A 414 -24.52 -3.92 27.49
CA VAL A 414 -25.95 -4.02 27.76
C VAL A 414 -26.33 -5.50 27.73
N SER A 415 -26.68 -6.05 28.90
CA SER A 415 -27.05 -7.46 29.04
C SER A 415 -28.18 -7.86 28.08
N GLY A 416 -28.01 -8.99 27.38
CA GLY A 416 -28.99 -9.51 26.41
C GLY A 416 -29.10 -8.73 25.10
N SER A 417 -28.25 -7.72 24.88
CA SER A 417 -28.09 -7.07 23.56
C SER A 417 -27.36 -8.00 22.59
N THR A 418 -27.46 -7.70 21.29
CA THR A 418 -26.75 -8.45 20.25
C THR A 418 -25.31 -7.98 20.17
N ILE A 419 -24.38 -8.94 20.25
CA ILE A 419 -22.95 -8.78 20.03
C ILE A 419 -22.63 -9.23 18.61
N ALA A 420 -21.93 -8.39 17.86
CA ALA A 420 -21.46 -8.72 16.52
C ALA A 420 -19.95 -8.99 16.57
N TYR A 421 -19.54 -10.13 16.04
CA TYR A 421 -18.14 -10.50 15.86
C TYR A 421 -17.77 -10.44 14.39
N LYS A 422 -16.58 -9.90 14.11
CA LYS A 422 -15.96 -9.93 12.79
C LYS A 422 -14.51 -10.37 12.94
N PHE A 423 -14.07 -11.35 12.18
CA PHE A 423 -12.67 -11.80 12.26
C PHE A 423 -12.12 -12.19 10.89
N ASN A 424 -10.82 -12.01 10.71
CA ASN A 424 -10.10 -12.48 9.54
C ASN A 424 -9.25 -13.70 9.91
N PHE A 425 -9.46 -14.79 9.20
CA PHE A 425 -8.71 -16.02 9.37
C PHE A 425 -8.01 -16.36 8.06
N VAL A 426 -6.79 -16.91 8.17
CA VAL A 426 -5.94 -17.26 7.05
C VAL A 426 -5.66 -18.74 7.08
N ASN A 427 -5.93 -19.46 6.00
CA ASN A 427 -5.59 -20.86 5.84
C ASN A 427 -4.38 -20.98 4.90
N ARG A 428 -3.26 -21.47 5.43
CA ARG A 428 -2.11 -21.90 4.66
C ARG A 428 -2.11 -23.43 4.63
N SER A 429 -2.89 -23.97 3.70
CA SER A 429 -2.99 -25.41 3.43
C SER A 429 -3.39 -25.62 1.98
N GLU A 430 -3.02 -26.76 1.39
CA GLU A 430 -3.54 -27.20 0.10
C GLU A 430 -5.04 -27.53 0.15
N TYR A 431 -5.55 -27.89 1.33
CA TYR A 431 -6.91 -28.36 1.56
C TYR A 431 -7.74 -27.37 2.38
N SER A 432 -9.05 -27.52 2.29
CA SER A 432 -9.98 -26.77 3.13
C SER A 432 -9.91 -27.19 4.60
N ALA A 433 -10.34 -26.29 5.47
CA ALA A 433 -10.44 -26.52 6.91
C ALA A 433 -11.76 -25.96 7.45
N VAL A 434 -12.14 -26.40 8.64
CA VAL A 434 -13.28 -25.83 9.38
C VAL A 434 -12.76 -24.90 10.47
N ILE A 435 -13.25 -23.67 10.48
CA ILE A 435 -13.03 -22.69 11.55
C ILE A 435 -14.33 -22.56 12.35
N SER A 436 -14.23 -22.67 13.67
CA SER A 436 -15.36 -22.45 14.57
C SER A 436 -15.03 -21.35 15.58
N LEU A 437 -16.04 -20.56 15.91
CA LEU A 437 -16.01 -19.54 16.96
C LEU A 437 -16.99 -19.94 18.04
N TYR A 438 -16.52 -19.93 19.29
CA TYR A 438 -17.33 -20.10 20.48
C TYR A 438 -17.23 -18.83 21.32
N GLU A 439 -18.36 -18.41 21.89
CA GLU A 439 -18.41 -17.44 22.97
C GLU A 439 -18.71 -18.21 24.25
N ASN A 440 -17.77 -18.17 25.20
CA ASN A 440 -17.70 -19.12 26.30
C ASN A 440 -17.73 -20.58 25.79
N SER A 441 -18.76 -21.35 26.15
CA SER A 441 -18.96 -22.74 25.74
C SER A 441 -19.99 -22.88 24.61
N THR A 442 -20.57 -21.78 24.13
CA THR A 442 -21.62 -21.80 23.11
C THR A 442 -21.03 -21.61 21.72
N SER A 443 -21.35 -22.50 20.78
CA SER A 443 -20.95 -22.36 19.37
C SER A 443 -21.69 -21.18 18.74
N VAL A 444 -20.94 -20.20 18.24
CA VAL A 444 -21.46 -18.98 17.58
C VAL A 444 -21.39 -19.12 16.05
N LEU A 445 -20.31 -19.71 15.55
CA LEU A 445 -20.08 -19.93 14.12
C LEU A 445 -19.33 -21.24 13.90
N SER A 446 -19.64 -21.93 12.81
CA SER A 446 -18.80 -22.97 12.20
C SER A 446 -18.85 -22.79 10.69
N ALA A 447 -17.68 -22.63 10.06
CA ALA A 447 -17.58 -22.30 8.65
C ALA A 447 -16.37 -22.96 7.99
N TYR A 448 -16.43 -23.14 6.67
CA TYR A 448 -15.30 -23.61 5.89
C TYR A 448 -14.40 -22.45 5.46
N ILE A 449 -13.10 -22.71 5.40
CA ILE A 449 -12.10 -21.89 4.71
C ILE A 449 -11.41 -22.77 3.65
N SER A 450 -11.31 -22.27 2.43
CA SER A 450 -10.66 -23.00 1.33
C SER A 450 -9.15 -23.14 1.53
N GLY A 451 -8.56 -24.18 0.94
CA GLY A 451 -7.11 -24.27 0.76
C GLY A 451 -6.66 -23.58 -0.53
N VAL A 452 -5.35 -23.47 -0.71
CA VAL A 452 -4.75 -22.86 -1.92
C VAL A 452 -4.78 -23.78 -3.14
N GLY A 453 -5.03 -25.08 -2.94
CA GLY A 453 -4.97 -26.12 -3.96
C GLY A 453 -3.70 -26.96 -3.87
N VAL A 454 -3.79 -28.22 -4.32
CA VAL A 454 -2.70 -29.21 -4.25
C VAL A 454 -1.52 -28.79 -5.12
N GLY A 455 -0.31 -28.79 -4.56
CA GLY A 455 0.94 -28.43 -5.23
C GLY A 455 1.20 -26.92 -5.35
N LEU A 456 0.36 -26.06 -4.77
CA LEU A 456 0.41 -24.61 -4.98
C LEU A 456 0.98 -23.80 -3.80
N LEU A 457 1.23 -24.41 -2.63
CA LEU A 457 1.68 -23.71 -1.42
C LEU A 457 3.01 -22.99 -1.56
N ASP A 458 3.93 -23.57 -2.33
CA ASP A 458 5.30 -23.06 -2.54
C ASP A 458 5.52 -22.61 -3.98
N ASP A 459 4.48 -22.55 -4.81
CA ASP A 459 4.56 -21.99 -6.16
C ASP A 459 4.65 -20.45 -6.06
N PRO A 460 5.76 -19.84 -6.50
CA PRO A 460 5.95 -18.39 -6.44
C PRO A 460 4.95 -17.61 -7.29
N GLN A 461 4.21 -18.27 -8.18
CA GLN A 461 3.17 -17.66 -9.02
C GLN A 461 1.74 -17.91 -8.51
N ALA A 462 1.56 -18.74 -7.47
CA ALA A 462 0.25 -19.08 -6.92
C ALA A 462 -0.06 -18.36 -5.60
N ASN A 463 -1.29 -18.52 -5.13
CA ASN A 463 -1.69 -18.04 -3.80
C ASN A 463 -1.00 -18.88 -2.73
N TYR A 464 -0.19 -18.26 -1.88
CA TYR A 464 0.51 -18.95 -0.78
C TYR A 464 -0.36 -19.15 0.47
N ALA A 465 -1.53 -18.51 0.54
CA ALA A 465 -2.53 -18.67 1.58
C ALA A 465 -3.91 -18.16 1.11
N ILE A 466 -4.99 -18.63 1.73
CA ILE A 466 -6.35 -18.09 1.56
C ILE A 466 -6.71 -17.28 2.80
N SER A 467 -7.10 -16.02 2.62
CA SER A 467 -7.55 -15.14 3.70
C SER A 467 -9.05 -14.86 3.54
N GLN A 468 -9.82 -15.00 4.63
CA GLN A 468 -11.27 -14.81 4.60
C GLN A 468 -11.76 -14.08 5.85
N VAL A 469 -12.71 -13.16 5.66
CA VAL A 469 -13.41 -12.46 6.75
C VAL A 469 -14.74 -13.17 7.03
N TYR A 470 -14.99 -13.44 8.30
CA TYR A 470 -16.23 -14.01 8.80
C TYR A 470 -16.94 -13.01 9.71
N ASN A 471 -18.27 -13.08 9.71
CA ASN A 471 -19.13 -12.29 10.59
C ASN A 471 -20.07 -13.23 11.31
N ALA A 472 -20.34 -12.97 12.59
CA ALA A 472 -21.31 -13.72 13.37
C ALA A 472 -21.98 -12.80 14.39
N ASN A 473 -23.19 -13.17 14.80
CA ASN A 473 -23.92 -12.48 15.86
C ASN A 473 -24.20 -13.44 17.01
N TYR A 474 -24.15 -12.92 18.22
CA TYR A 474 -24.47 -13.67 19.43
C TYR A 474 -25.34 -12.82 20.34
N ARG A 475 -26.33 -13.43 20.98
CA ARG A 475 -27.24 -12.74 21.89
C ARG A 475 -27.38 -13.56 23.16
N SER A 476 -26.71 -13.11 24.21
CA SER A 476 -26.78 -13.69 25.55
C SER A 476 -26.29 -12.67 26.58
N THR A 477 -26.34 -13.05 27.85
CA THR A 477 -25.65 -12.32 28.92
C THR A 477 -24.23 -12.85 29.04
N LEU A 478 -23.25 -11.96 29.05
CA LEU A 478 -21.86 -12.31 29.32
C LEU A 478 -21.57 -12.23 30.82
N PRO A 479 -20.94 -13.25 31.42
CA PRO A 479 -20.45 -13.16 32.80
C PRO A 479 -19.38 -12.05 32.93
N ASP A 480 -19.45 -11.27 34.01
CA ASP A 480 -18.48 -10.21 34.36
C ASP A 480 -18.22 -9.17 33.23
N ASP A 481 -19.20 -8.90 32.37
CA ASP A 481 -19.03 -8.07 31.18
C ASP A 481 -17.85 -8.52 30.29
N ARG A 482 -17.48 -9.80 30.31
CA ARG A 482 -16.28 -10.33 29.64
C ARG A 482 -16.64 -11.30 28.53
N SER A 483 -16.11 -11.04 27.34
CA SER A 483 -16.14 -11.97 26.21
C SER A 483 -14.95 -12.94 26.30
N MET A 484 -15.24 -14.23 26.14
CA MET A 484 -14.27 -15.32 26.06
C MET A 484 -14.44 -16.01 24.70
N LEU A 485 -13.75 -15.48 23.69
CA LEU A 485 -13.79 -16.02 22.34
C LEU A 485 -12.81 -17.18 22.20
N LYS A 486 -13.31 -18.38 21.93
CA LYS A 486 -12.50 -19.52 21.56
C LYS A 486 -12.60 -19.79 20.06
N PHE A 487 -11.47 -19.73 19.38
CA PHE A 487 -11.35 -20.14 17.98
C PHE A 487 -10.84 -21.57 17.92
N THR A 488 -11.41 -22.39 17.03
CA THR A 488 -10.91 -23.75 16.76
C THR A 488 -10.73 -23.94 15.26
N TYR A 489 -9.61 -24.51 14.87
CA TYR A 489 -9.25 -24.80 13.49
C TYR A 489 -9.10 -26.30 13.29
N LYS A 490 -9.93 -26.89 12.42
CA LYS A 490 -9.90 -28.32 12.12
C LYS A 490 -9.49 -28.50 10.66
N PRO A 491 -8.22 -28.83 10.37
CA PRO A 491 -7.79 -29.12 9.01
C PRO A 491 -8.39 -30.44 8.50
N ASN A 492 -8.34 -30.64 7.19
CA ASN A 492 -8.70 -31.92 6.58
C ASN A 492 -7.75 -33.03 7.12
N PRO A 493 -8.23 -34.21 7.52
CA PRO A 493 -7.37 -35.26 8.06
C PRO A 493 -6.21 -35.63 7.12
N GLY A 494 -5.00 -35.73 7.66
CA GLY A 494 -3.79 -36.10 6.91
C GLY A 494 -3.14 -34.95 6.12
N SER A 495 -3.58 -33.70 6.31
CA SER A 495 -3.00 -32.53 5.66
C SER A 495 -2.11 -31.71 6.61
N GLN A 496 -0.85 -31.49 6.25
CA GLN A 496 -0.01 -30.53 6.97
C GLN A 496 -0.54 -29.11 6.71
N SER A 497 -1.24 -28.56 7.69
CA SER A 497 -1.99 -27.32 7.55
C SER A 497 -1.70 -26.37 8.69
N THR A 498 -1.58 -25.08 8.38
CA THR A 498 -1.47 -24.03 9.39
C THR A 498 -2.50 -22.95 9.13
N GLY A 499 -3.42 -22.77 10.07
CA GLY A 499 -4.30 -21.61 10.13
C GLY A 499 -3.64 -20.45 10.87
N TYR A 500 -4.08 -19.22 10.62
CA TYR A 500 -3.66 -18.05 11.38
C TYR A 500 -4.86 -17.15 11.64
N LEU A 501 -5.02 -16.70 12.88
CA LEU A 501 -5.94 -15.61 13.19
C LEU A 501 -5.22 -14.29 12.94
N ASN A 502 -5.70 -13.51 11.98
CA ASN A 502 -5.13 -12.21 11.68
C ASN A 502 -5.63 -11.17 12.69
N TYR A 503 -6.95 -10.99 12.79
CA TYR A 503 -7.57 -10.10 13.77
C TYR A 503 -9.00 -10.52 14.08
N PHE A 504 -9.54 -10.02 15.20
CA PHE A 504 -10.98 -9.98 15.44
C PHE A 504 -11.43 -8.62 15.99
N GLU A 505 -12.70 -8.30 15.75
CA GLU A 505 -13.43 -7.12 16.20
C GLU A 505 -14.71 -7.59 16.91
N ILE A 506 -15.06 -6.94 18.02
CA ILE A 506 -16.29 -7.12 18.77
C ILE A 506 -17.04 -5.78 18.78
N SER A 507 -18.26 -5.76 18.28
CA SER A 507 -19.17 -4.61 18.34
C SER A 507 -20.35 -4.95 19.24
N TYR A 508 -20.64 -4.10 20.22
CA TYR A 508 -21.66 -4.34 21.25
C TYR A 508 -22.36 -3.05 21.67
N ASP A 509 -23.53 -3.17 22.29
CA ASP A 509 -24.17 -2.04 22.95
C ASP A 509 -23.59 -1.86 24.35
N LYS A 510 -23.18 -0.65 24.68
CA LYS A 510 -22.57 -0.27 25.95
C LYS A 510 -23.40 0.81 26.64
N GLN A 511 -23.57 0.73 27.95
CA GLN A 511 -24.14 1.79 28.77
C GLN A 511 -23.26 3.04 28.73
N LEU A 512 -23.87 4.22 28.80
CA LEU A 512 -23.15 5.48 29.06
C LEU A 512 -22.74 5.55 30.55
N LYS A 513 -21.87 4.63 30.94
CA LYS A 513 -21.33 4.48 32.30
C LYS A 513 -19.81 4.51 32.25
N ALA A 514 -19.20 5.32 33.10
CA ALA A 514 -17.75 5.41 33.22
C ALA A 514 -17.17 4.17 33.90
N PHE A 515 -15.99 3.78 33.44
CA PHE A 515 -15.18 2.72 34.03
C PHE A 515 -13.76 3.24 34.19
N SER A 516 -13.21 3.13 35.39
CA SER A 516 -11.94 3.79 35.74
C SER A 516 -11.99 5.28 35.41
N ASP A 517 -13.07 5.97 35.82
CA ASP A 517 -13.24 7.42 35.71
C ASP A 517 -13.24 8.02 34.28
N ALA A 518 -13.37 7.18 33.25
CA ALA A 518 -13.48 7.61 31.86
C ALA A 518 -14.63 6.91 31.11
N LEU A 519 -15.23 7.63 30.18
CA LEU A 519 -16.24 7.15 29.25
C LEU A 519 -16.03 7.77 27.87
N MET A 520 -15.81 6.93 26.87
CA MET A 520 -15.83 7.31 25.46
C MET A 520 -17.07 6.72 24.78
N PHE A 521 -17.76 7.50 23.97
CA PHE A 521 -19.00 7.08 23.32
C PHE A 521 -19.27 7.84 22.02
N TYR A 522 -20.14 7.28 21.19
CA TYR A 522 -20.67 7.92 19.99
C TYR A 522 -22.12 8.36 20.20
N SER A 523 -22.52 9.46 19.55
CA SER A 523 -23.94 9.80 19.40
C SER A 523 -24.67 8.73 18.59
N THR A 524 -26.00 8.73 18.66
CA THR A 524 -26.81 7.95 17.73
C THR A 524 -26.89 8.61 16.35
N ASP A 525 -27.14 7.81 15.31
CA ASP A 525 -27.32 8.31 13.94
C ASP A 525 -28.73 8.87 13.74
N THR A 526 -28.99 10.01 14.36
CA THR A 526 -30.29 10.69 14.38
C THR A 526 -30.16 12.17 14.06
N THR A 527 -31.29 12.84 13.82
CA THR A 527 -31.35 14.30 13.67
C THR A 527 -32.27 14.87 14.75
N GLY A 528 -31.71 15.68 15.64
CA GLY A 528 -32.44 16.28 16.76
C GLY A 528 -31.52 16.68 17.91
N VAL A 529 -32.09 17.22 18.97
CA VAL A 529 -31.39 17.49 20.23
C VAL A 529 -31.34 16.20 21.05
N ASP A 530 -30.15 15.65 21.24
CA ASP A 530 -29.93 14.48 22.09
C ASP A 530 -29.49 14.93 23.49
N GLU A 531 -30.14 14.38 24.52
CA GLU A 531 -29.64 14.42 25.90
C GLU A 531 -28.84 13.17 26.21
N PHE A 532 -27.55 13.34 26.48
CA PHE A 532 -26.67 12.28 26.94
C PHE A 532 -26.72 12.20 28.45
N ARG A 533 -27.03 11.03 29.00
CA ARG A 533 -27.03 10.78 30.46
C ARG A 533 -25.92 9.81 30.81
N LEU A 534 -24.88 10.34 31.45
CA LEU A 534 -23.68 9.63 31.84
C LEU A 534 -23.69 9.34 33.34
N SER A 535 -23.17 8.20 33.76
CA SER A 535 -23.11 7.81 35.18
C SER A 535 -21.81 7.09 35.55
N GLY A 536 -21.61 6.84 36.85
CA GLY A 536 -20.57 5.93 37.34
C GLY A 536 -19.16 6.52 37.46
N PHE A 537 -19.03 7.85 37.47
CA PHE A 537 -17.76 8.51 37.78
C PHE A 537 -17.48 8.48 39.29
N GLY A 538 -16.21 8.41 39.67
CA GLY A 538 -15.79 8.39 41.08
C GLY A 538 -15.88 9.75 41.77
N SER A 539 -16.08 10.84 41.02
CA SER A 539 -16.24 12.20 41.54
C SER A 539 -17.12 13.06 40.63
N SER A 540 -17.48 14.25 41.12
CA SER A 540 -18.20 15.27 40.35
C SER A 540 -17.29 16.22 39.54
N ASP A 541 -15.96 16.02 39.54
CA ASP A 541 -15.06 16.78 38.65
C ASP A 541 -15.01 16.12 37.27
N ILE A 542 -16.14 16.17 36.56
CA ILE A 542 -16.32 15.53 35.25
C ILE A 542 -16.14 16.58 34.17
N GLN A 543 -15.19 16.34 33.26
CA GLN A 543 -14.98 17.14 32.06
C GLN A 543 -15.50 16.36 30.85
N VAL A 544 -16.24 17.03 29.98
CA VAL A 544 -16.79 16.44 28.75
C VAL A 544 -16.18 17.14 27.54
N PHE A 545 -15.67 16.34 26.60
CA PHE A 545 -15.05 16.81 25.36
C PHE A 545 -15.73 16.20 24.14
N ASP A 546 -16.04 17.03 23.15
CA ASP A 546 -16.30 16.59 21.77
C ASP A 546 -14.96 16.32 21.09
N ILE A 547 -14.72 15.05 20.79
CA ILE A 547 -13.50 14.50 20.18
C ILE A 547 -13.75 14.01 18.75
N THR A 548 -14.84 14.45 18.12
CA THR A 548 -15.20 14.11 16.74
C THR A 548 -14.13 14.55 15.74
N ASP A 549 -13.55 15.73 15.97
CA ASP A 549 -12.38 16.23 15.25
C ASP A 549 -11.16 16.16 16.17
N ASN A 550 -10.13 15.45 15.72
CA ASN A 550 -8.96 15.13 16.52
C ASN A 550 -7.94 16.26 16.67
N ALA A 551 -8.03 17.26 15.80
CA ALA A 551 -7.20 18.45 15.83
C ALA A 551 -7.98 19.64 16.41
N ASN A 552 -9.32 19.61 16.37
CA ASN A 552 -10.20 20.68 16.81
C ASN A 552 -11.20 20.21 17.89
N LEU A 553 -10.68 19.71 19.00
CA LEU A 553 -11.49 19.33 20.16
C LEU A 553 -12.22 20.53 20.75
N LYS A 554 -13.40 20.24 21.30
CA LYS A 554 -14.23 21.21 22.01
C LYS A 554 -14.56 20.70 23.39
N GLN A 555 -14.56 21.60 24.38
CA GLN A 555 -14.99 21.29 25.74
C GLN A 555 -16.47 21.64 25.88
N VAL A 556 -17.28 20.72 26.39
CA VAL A 556 -18.70 20.99 26.67
C VAL A 556 -18.80 21.71 28.01
N SER A 557 -19.42 22.89 28.00
CA SER A 557 -19.70 23.68 29.20
C SER A 557 -21.18 23.62 29.58
N GLY A 558 -21.50 23.84 30.85
CA GLY A 558 -22.88 23.85 31.35
C GLY A 558 -23.56 22.48 31.43
N ALA A 559 -22.78 21.40 31.51
CA ALA A 559 -23.30 20.08 31.84
C ALA A 559 -23.85 20.07 33.28
N SER A 560 -24.96 19.36 33.49
CA SER A 560 -25.53 19.13 34.81
C SER A 560 -24.81 17.97 35.49
N ILE A 561 -24.04 18.25 36.54
CA ILE A 561 -23.20 17.27 37.23
C ILE A 561 -23.62 17.16 38.70
N SER A 562 -23.85 15.94 39.18
CA SER A 562 -24.18 15.67 40.58
C SER A 562 -23.88 14.21 40.94
N GLY A 563 -23.20 13.97 42.07
CA GLY A 563 -23.06 12.62 42.63
C GLY A 563 -22.37 11.58 41.73
N GLY A 564 -21.48 12.00 40.83
CA GLY A 564 -20.84 11.10 39.85
C GLY A 564 -21.65 10.85 38.57
N ASP A 565 -22.80 11.53 38.42
CA ASP A 565 -23.59 11.56 37.19
C ASP A 565 -23.39 12.89 36.45
N CYS A 566 -23.50 12.85 35.12
CA CYS A 566 -23.35 14.00 34.23
C CYS A 566 -24.39 13.93 33.11
N SER A 567 -25.11 15.02 32.85
CA SER A 567 -25.95 15.14 31.65
C SER A 567 -25.68 16.42 30.88
N PHE A 568 -25.73 16.33 29.55
CA PHE A 568 -25.61 17.47 28.64
C PHE A 568 -26.39 17.21 27.36
N ARG A 569 -26.69 18.27 26.61
CA ARG A 569 -27.45 18.21 25.37
C ARG A 569 -26.65 18.76 24.20
N ALA A 570 -26.71 18.08 23.07
CA ALA A 570 -26.09 18.52 21.82
C ALA A 570 -26.93 18.17 20.60
N GLN A 571 -26.66 18.85 19.48
CA GLN A 571 -27.33 18.58 18.21
C GLN A 571 -26.71 17.34 17.55
N SER A 572 -27.53 16.33 17.30
CA SER A 572 -27.17 15.18 16.46
C SER A 572 -27.60 15.41 15.01
N GLN A 573 -26.81 14.86 14.08
CA GLN A 573 -27.05 14.96 12.63
C GLN A 573 -26.93 13.58 11.99
N LYS A 574 -27.96 13.17 11.27
CA LYS A 574 -27.94 11.91 10.52
C LYS A 574 -26.82 11.89 9.48
N GLY A 575 -26.11 10.77 9.39
CA GLY A 575 -24.94 10.58 8.54
C GLY A 575 -23.64 11.15 9.13
N ARG A 576 -23.66 11.64 10.38
CA ARG A 576 -22.48 12.19 11.05
C ARG A 576 -22.52 11.91 12.55
N LEU A 577 -21.86 10.83 12.96
CA LEU A 577 -21.72 10.54 14.39
C LEU A 577 -20.74 11.50 15.05
N SER A 578 -21.14 12.04 16.19
CA SER A 578 -20.22 12.75 17.09
C SER A 578 -19.58 11.73 18.04
N LYS A 579 -18.30 11.93 18.36
CA LYS A 579 -17.56 11.12 19.34
C LYS A 579 -17.25 12.01 20.54
N TYR A 580 -17.58 11.54 21.74
CA TYR A 580 -17.38 12.27 22.98
C TYR A 580 -16.51 11.48 23.96
N MET A 581 -15.81 12.20 24.82
CA MET A 581 -15.11 11.66 25.98
C MET A 581 -15.47 12.45 27.23
N ALA A 582 -16.01 11.76 28.23
CA ALA A 582 -16.24 12.29 29.57
C ALA A 582 -15.25 11.64 30.54
N VAL A 583 -14.58 12.44 31.36
CA VAL A 583 -13.41 12.00 32.12
C VAL A 583 -13.20 12.85 33.38
N THR A 584 -12.72 12.23 34.48
CA THR A 584 -12.27 12.95 35.68
C THR A 584 -10.75 13.02 35.76
N PRO A 585 -10.16 13.89 36.60
CA PRO A 585 -8.70 13.97 36.74
C PRO A 585 -7.98 12.67 37.12
N ALA A 586 -8.69 11.72 37.74
CA ALA A 586 -8.15 10.42 38.11
C ALA A 586 -7.79 9.54 36.90
N ALA A 587 -8.41 9.80 35.74
CA ALA A 587 -8.24 9.03 34.53
C ALA A 587 -7.36 9.72 33.45
N TYR A 588 -6.76 10.86 33.77
CA TYR A 588 -5.82 11.51 32.86
C TYR A 588 -4.54 10.69 32.68
N LEU A 589 -4.18 10.47 31.43
CA LEU A 589 -2.99 9.72 31.03
C LEU A 589 -1.74 10.61 31.05
N THR A 590 -0.56 10.00 31.15
CA THR A 590 0.72 10.71 31.06
C THR A 590 1.40 10.39 29.72
N PRO A 591 1.92 11.38 28.99
CA PRO A 591 2.60 11.13 27.72
C PRO A 591 3.85 10.28 27.89
N GLY A 592 4.27 9.64 26.79
CA GLY A 592 5.57 8.97 26.72
C GLY A 592 6.74 9.95 26.84
N LYS A 593 7.96 9.39 26.93
CA LYS A 593 9.20 10.17 27.04
C LYS A 593 9.38 11.15 25.87
N LEU A 594 9.74 12.40 26.19
CA LEU A 594 10.12 13.40 25.21
C LEU A 594 11.51 13.09 24.64
N SER A 595 11.63 13.16 23.31
CA SER A 595 12.90 13.08 22.59
C SER A 595 13.09 14.31 21.73
N GLU A 596 14.13 15.10 22.01
CA GLU A 596 14.47 16.28 21.20
C GLU A 596 14.79 15.88 19.75
N MET A 597 14.36 16.70 18.80
CA MET A 597 14.54 16.47 17.38
C MET A 597 15.25 17.64 16.70
N SER A 598 16.00 17.32 15.67
CA SER A 598 16.50 18.33 14.73
C SER A 598 15.37 18.85 13.84
N ASN A 599 15.45 20.13 13.48
CA ASN A 599 14.54 20.76 12.54
C ASN A 599 14.60 20.07 11.16
N SER A 600 13.46 20.03 10.47
CA SER A 600 13.31 19.41 9.16
C SER A 600 12.48 20.31 8.25
N ASN A 601 12.92 20.44 6.99
CA ASN A 601 12.21 21.24 6.00
C ASN A 601 12.28 20.60 4.62
N VAL A 602 11.66 19.42 4.48
CA VAL A 602 11.62 18.70 3.20
C VAL A 602 10.94 19.53 2.11
N HIS A 603 9.99 20.41 2.48
CA HIS A 603 9.35 21.37 1.57
C HIS A 603 10.34 22.35 0.94
N ALA A 604 11.45 22.69 1.60
CA ALA A 604 12.47 23.57 1.00
C ALA A 604 13.51 22.80 0.16
N THR A 605 13.40 21.48 0.04
CA THR A 605 14.38 20.67 -0.72
C THR A 605 14.38 21.09 -2.20
N PRO A 606 15.56 21.29 -2.81
CA PRO A 606 15.68 21.59 -4.22
C PRO A 606 15.03 20.52 -5.10
N GLU A 607 14.54 20.93 -6.27
CA GLU A 607 13.98 19.99 -7.24
C GLU A 607 15.05 19.02 -7.76
N ALA A 608 14.75 17.72 -7.70
CA ALA A 608 15.59 16.66 -8.25
C ALA A 608 14.78 15.79 -9.20
N LYS A 609 15.42 15.34 -10.29
CA LYS A 609 14.82 14.39 -11.23
C LYS A 609 14.95 12.94 -10.76
N PHE A 610 15.86 12.67 -9.83
CA PHE A 610 16.07 11.37 -9.20
C PHE A 610 16.05 11.54 -7.67
N ILE A 611 15.18 10.80 -6.99
CA ILE A 611 15.04 10.84 -5.53
C ILE A 611 15.42 9.47 -4.99
N ILE A 612 16.34 9.44 -4.02
CA ILE A 612 16.81 8.21 -3.38
C ILE A 612 16.27 8.16 -1.95
N ILE A 613 15.16 7.46 -1.75
CA ILE A 613 14.65 7.22 -0.39
C ILE A 613 15.46 6.07 0.22
N THR A 614 16.12 6.32 1.35
CA THR A 614 17.01 5.35 1.98
C THR A 614 16.88 5.32 3.50
N ASN A 615 17.20 4.17 4.09
CA ASN A 615 17.40 4.09 5.54
C ASN A 615 18.71 4.79 5.91
N LYS A 616 18.76 5.43 7.09
CA LYS A 616 19.96 6.12 7.60
C LYS A 616 21.22 5.24 7.57
N ALA A 617 21.09 3.93 7.76
CA ALA A 617 22.21 2.98 7.70
C ALA A 617 22.85 2.86 6.29
N PHE A 618 22.17 3.29 5.24
CA PHE A 618 22.66 3.26 3.85
C PHE A 618 22.82 4.67 3.26
N LEU A 619 22.86 5.70 4.11
CA LEU A 619 22.97 7.09 3.67
C LEU A 619 24.25 7.32 2.85
N ASP A 620 25.37 6.74 3.27
CA ASP A 620 26.65 6.85 2.56
C ASP A 620 26.58 6.24 1.16
N GLU A 621 25.91 5.11 1.01
CA GLU A 621 25.74 4.45 -0.29
C GLU A 621 24.76 5.18 -1.21
N ALA A 622 23.71 5.74 -0.64
CA ALA A 622 22.80 6.61 -1.37
C ALA A 622 23.51 7.87 -1.86
N ASN A 623 24.37 8.49 -1.03
CA ASN A 623 25.19 9.63 -1.41
C ASN A 623 26.23 9.26 -2.49
N ARG A 624 26.81 8.06 -2.43
CA ARG A 624 27.69 7.54 -3.48
C ARG A 624 26.94 7.36 -4.80
N LEU A 625 25.72 6.80 -4.77
CA LEU A 625 24.88 6.67 -5.95
C LEU A 625 24.48 8.04 -6.52
N LYS A 626 24.08 8.99 -5.66
CA LYS A 626 23.82 10.38 -6.03
C LYS A 626 25.01 10.98 -6.78
N THR A 627 26.21 10.87 -6.23
CA THR A 627 27.43 11.40 -6.85
C THR A 627 27.66 10.78 -8.22
N PHE A 628 27.52 9.46 -8.35
CA PHE A 628 27.62 8.78 -9.65
C PHE A 628 26.57 9.28 -10.65
N LYS A 629 25.32 9.45 -10.23
CA LYS A 629 24.23 9.94 -11.08
C LYS A 629 24.41 11.39 -11.54
N GLU A 630 25.03 12.22 -10.72
CA GLU A 630 25.25 13.64 -11.03
C GLU A 630 26.54 13.87 -11.85
N THR A 631 27.58 13.07 -11.64
CA THR A 631 28.92 13.35 -12.22
C THR A 631 29.49 12.22 -13.08
N GLY A 632 29.27 10.96 -12.72
CA GLY A 632 29.92 9.79 -13.35
C GLY A 632 29.09 9.06 -14.42
N ALA A 633 27.77 9.25 -14.45
CA ALA A 633 26.90 8.60 -15.41
C ALA A 633 26.98 9.27 -16.79
N LYS A 634 26.85 8.47 -17.86
CA LYS A 634 26.74 8.97 -19.25
C LYS A 634 25.62 10.01 -19.39
N PHE A 635 24.51 9.80 -18.69
CA PHE A 635 23.39 10.73 -18.58
C PHE A 635 23.30 11.25 -17.16
N LYS A 636 23.76 12.49 -16.96
CA LYS A 636 23.74 13.17 -15.66
C LYS A 636 22.32 13.57 -15.28
N ILE A 637 21.94 13.34 -14.03
CA ILE A 637 20.60 13.63 -13.52
C ILE A 637 20.69 14.25 -12.12
N SER A 638 19.98 15.38 -11.91
CA SER A 638 19.92 16.03 -10.61
C SER A 638 19.31 15.07 -9.59
N THR A 639 20.01 14.85 -8.48
CA THR A 639 19.67 13.79 -7.53
C THR A 639 19.57 14.33 -6.11
N SER A 640 18.50 13.95 -5.41
CA SER A 640 18.37 14.15 -3.96
C SER A 640 18.36 12.79 -3.26
N VAL A 641 18.96 12.74 -2.08
CA VAL A 641 18.84 11.63 -1.13
C VAL A 641 17.91 12.09 -0.02
#